data_AF-K2L1N7-F1
#
_entry.id   AF-K2L1N7-F1
#
_cell.length_a   1.000
_cell.length_b   1.000
_cell.length_c   1.000
_cell.angle_alpha   90.00
_cell.angle_beta   90.00
_cell.angle_gamma   90.00
#
_symmetry.space_group_name_H-M   'P 1'
#
loop_
_entity.id
_entity.type
_entity.pdbx_description
1 polymer ?
#
loop_
_entity_poly.entity_id
_entity_poly.type
_entity_poly.pdbx_seq_one_letter_code
_entity_poly.pdbx_strand_id
1 'polypeptide(L)'
;MSELWIPILGIVCIALIVLANLWLSGSDKKRLQKTLQKHMDNGGELSPDLLRQLGTNVSTHRVDRRRGIILVALGLACFTAGLISNNLIVGAVFGVFPLFVGSALCILVLIDKNE
;
A
#
# COMPACT_ATOMS: atom_id res chain seq x y z
N MET A 1 8.09 31.62 -13.97
CA MET A 1 7.49 30.26 -14.05
C MET A 1 6.60 30.11 -12.84
N SER A 2 5.29 29.97 -13.05
CA SER A 2 4.24 30.15 -12.03
C SER A 2 4.43 29.22 -10.82
N GLU A 3 4.39 29.79 -9.61
CA GLU A 3 4.51 29.08 -8.32
C GLU A 3 3.49 27.93 -8.15
N LEU A 4 2.44 27.90 -8.97
CA LEU A 4 1.45 26.83 -9.11
C LEU A 4 2.01 25.46 -9.53
N TRP A 5 3.16 25.39 -10.21
CA TRP A 5 3.71 24.10 -10.65
C TRP A 5 4.29 23.26 -9.50
N ILE A 6 4.75 23.92 -8.44
CA ILE A 6 5.37 23.27 -7.28
C ILE A 6 4.39 22.31 -6.57
N PRO A 7 3.16 22.71 -6.19
CA PRO A 7 2.20 21.81 -5.56
C PRO A 7 1.71 20.70 -6.51
N ILE A 8 1.53 21.00 -7.80
CA ILE A 8 1.07 20.03 -8.80
C ILE A 8 2.09 18.89 -8.95
N LEU A 9 3.38 19.25 -9.06
CA LEU A 9 4.46 18.26 -9.16
C LEU A 9 4.52 17.39 -7.89
N GLY A 10 4.26 17.97 -6.72
CA GLY A 10 4.14 17.24 -5.46
C GLY A 10 3.06 16.16 -5.47
N ILE A 11 1.84 16.48 -5.95
CA ILE A 11 0.75 15.49 -6.08
C ILE A 11 1.15 14.37 -7.03
N VAL A 12 1.71 14.72 -8.19
CA VAL A 12 2.07 13.75 -9.23
C VAL A 12 3.13 12.77 -8.72
N CYS A 13 4.15 13.26 -8.00
CA CYS A 13 5.17 12.40 -7.39
C CYS A 13 4.57 11.42 -6.38
N ILE A 14 3.65 11.87 -5.51
CA ILE A 14 2.99 11.00 -4.53
C ILE A 14 2.14 9.95 -5.25
N ALA A 15 1.35 10.36 -6.26
CA ALA A 15 0.53 9.46 -7.05
C ALA A 15 1.35 8.38 -7.76
N LEU A 16 2.50 8.76 -8.35
CA LEU A 16 3.41 7.83 -9.02
C LEU A 16 3.99 6.79 -8.04
N ILE A 17 4.37 7.20 -6.83
CA ILE A 17 4.90 6.27 -5.80
C ILE A 17 3.83 5.26 -5.37
N VAL A 18 2.57 5.71 -5.22
CA VAL A 18 1.44 4.83 -4.88
C VAL A 18 1.15 3.86 -6.02
N LEU A 19 1.08 4.34 -7.26
CA LEU A 19 0.88 3.53 -8.46
C LEU A 19 1.99 2.47 -8.62
N ALA A 20 3.25 2.86 -8.45
CA ALA A 20 4.39 1.94 -8.51
C ALA A 20 4.28 0.83 -7.46
N ASN A 21 3.91 1.17 -6.22
CA ASN A 21 3.70 0.17 -5.16
C ASN A 21 2.57 -0.81 -5.49
N LEU A 22 1.45 -0.33 -6.04
CA LEU A 22 0.34 -1.19 -6.47
C LEU A 22 0.76 -2.13 -7.60
N TRP A 23 1.53 -1.63 -8.56
CA TRP A 23 2.03 -2.43 -9.70
C TRP A 23 3.01 -3.52 -9.27
N LEU A 24 3.95 -3.21 -8.38
CA LEU A 24 4.88 -4.22 -7.85
C LEU A 24 4.14 -5.29 -7.05
N SER A 25 3.17 -4.89 -6.23
CA SER A 25 2.40 -5.82 -5.39
C SER A 25 1.61 -6.88 -6.16
N GLY A 26 1.18 -6.59 -7.40
CA GLY A 26 0.46 -7.55 -8.25
C GLY A 26 1.36 -8.61 -8.89
N SER A 27 2.68 -8.38 -8.92
CA SER A 27 3.62 -9.26 -9.62
C SER A 27 4.04 -10.49 -8.79
N ASP A 28 3.94 -10.42 -7.46
CA ASP A 28 4.41 -11.47 -6.56
C ASP A 28 3.57 -12.75 -6.66
N LYS A 29 2.23 -12.61 -6.77
CA LYS A 29 1.31 -13.75 -6.95
C LYS A 29 1.58 -14.49 -8.27
N LYS A 30 1.87 -13.74 -9.33
CA LYS A 30 2.19 -14.31 -10.66
C LYS A 30 3.53 -15.06 -10.65
N ARG A 31 4.52 -14.56 -9.91
CA ARG A 31 5.83 -15.21 -9.76
C ARG A 31 5.71 -16.53 -8.99
N LEU A 32 4.94 -16.56 -7.90
CA LEU A 32 4.69 -17.78 -7.12
C LEU A 32 4.02 -18.88 -7.96
N GLN A 33 2.98 -18.53 -8.72
CA GLN A 33 2.29 -19.47 -9.60
C GLN A 33 3.23 -20.05 -10.68
N LYS A 34 4.10 -19.21 -11.27
CA LYS A 34 5.09 -19.68 -12.24
C LYS A 34 6.14 -20.61 -11.62
N THR A 35 6.58 -20.36 -10.40
CA THR A 35 7.52 -21.24 -9.69
C THR A 35 6.89 -22.59 -9.38
N LEU A 36 5.61 -22.61 -8.96
CA LEU A 36 4.88 -23.85 -8.71
C LEU A 36 4.67 -24.66 -9.99
N GLN A 37 4.29 -24.00 -11.07
CA GLN A 37 4.14 -24.63 -12.38
C GLN A 37 5.47 -25.26 -12.84
N LYS A 38 6.58 -24.53 -12.71
CA LYS A 38 7.91 -25.05 -13.06
C LYS A 38 8.36 -26.21 -12.16
N HIS A 39 7.91 -26.25 -10.90
CA HIS A 39 8.19 -27.36 -9.99
C HIS A 39 7.39 -28.61 -10.35
N MET A 40 6.12 -28.45 -10.75
CA MET A 40 5.28 -29.53 -11.29
C MET A 40 5.84 -30.09 -12.60
N ASP A 41 6.26 -29.21 -13.53
CA ASP A 41 6.83 -29.60 -14.83
C ASP A 41 8.13 -30.41 -14.68
N ASN A 42 8.88 -30.18 -13.59
CA ASN A 42 10.11 -30.91 -13.25
C ASN A 42 9.84 -32.24 -12.50
N GLY A 43 8.59 -32.66 -12.34
CA GLY A 43 8.21 -33.90 -11.65
C GLY A 43 8.21 -33.79 -10.12
N GLY A 44 8.24 -32.57 -9.56
CA GLY A 44 8.11 -32.36 -8.12
C GLY A 44 6.68 -32.63 -7.65
N GLU A 45 6.51 -33.54 -6.68
CA GLU A 45 5.23 -33.75 -6.03
C GLU A 45 4.87 -32.53 -5.16
N LEU A 46 3.69 -31.95 -5.41
CA LEU A 46 3.15 -30.90 -4.54
C LEU A 46 2.71 -31.55 -3.22
N SER A 47 3.61 -31.62 -2.25
CA SER A 47 3.22 -32.08 -0.92
C SER A 47 2.17 -31.11 -0.33
N PRO A 48 1.11 -31.62 0.33
CA PRO A 48 0.10 -30.79 0.97
C PRO A 48 0.68 -29.78 1.98
N ASP A 49 1.83 -30.10 2.56
CA ASP A 49 2.55 -29.23 3.50
C ASP A 49 3.21 -28.03 2.80
N LEU A 50 3.75 -28.21 1.58
CA LEU A 50 4.28 -27.11 0.78
C LEU A 50 3.16 -26.15 0.37
N LEU A 51 2.02 -26.69 -0.07
CA LEU A 51 0.83 -25.87 -0.39
C LEU A 51 0.30 -25.11 0.83
N ARG A 52 0.32 -25.73 2.02
CA ARG A 52 0.00 -25.05 3.28
C ARG A 52 0.99 -23.93 3.61
N GLN A 53 2.29 -24.16 3.48
CA GLN A 53 3.31 -23.13 3.74
C GLN A 53 3.27 -21.97 2.72
N LEU A 54 2.91 -22.25 1.47
CA LEU A 54 2.76 -21.24 0.42
C LEU A 54 1.46 -20.45 0.55
N GLY A 55 0.36 -21.10 0.92
CA GLY A 55 -0.94 -20.45 1.16
C GLY A 55 -0.97 -19.61 2.44
N THR A 56 -0.14 -19.94 3.42
CA THR A 56 -0.08 -19.23 4.71
C THR A 56 0.86 -18.02 4.72
N ASN A 57 1.77 -17.88 3.75
CA ASN A 57 2.88 -16.91 3.82
C ASN A 57 2.74 -15.68 2.92
N VAL A 58 1.51 -15.29 2.56
CA VAL A 58 1.28 -13.90 2.16
C VAL A 58 0.43 -13.30 3.25
N SER A 59 1.07 -12.85 4.33
CA SER A 59 0.40 -12.07 5.37
C SER A 59 -0.02 -10.72 4.79
N THR A 60 -1.07 -10.76 3.96
CA THR A 60 -1.79 -9.61 3.41
C THR A 60 -2.07 -8.61 4.54
N HIS A 61 -2.43 -9.14 5.72
CA HIS A 61 -2.57 -8.41 6.97
C HIS A 61 -1.37 -7.54 7.37
N ARG A 62 -0.12 -8.05 7.25
CA ARG A 62 1.09 -7.32 7.66
C ARG A 62 1.45 -6.22 6.65
N VAL A 63 1.17 -6.47 5.37
CA VAL A 63 1.37 -5.52 4.27
C VAL A 63 0.34 -4.40 4.35
N ASP A 64 -0.93 -4.73 4.56
CA ASP A 64 -2.03 -3.76 4.64
C ASP A 64 -1.93 -2.90 5.90
N ARG A 65 -1.51 -3.48 7.02
CA ARG A 65 -1.25 -2.72 8.25
C ARG A 65 -0.13 -1.70 8.07
N ARG A 66 0.97 -2.10 7.42
CA ARG A 66 2.10 -1.20 7.15
C ARG A 66 1.69 -0.09 6.19
N ARG A 67 0.94 -0.42 5.12
CA ARG A 67 0.41 0.57 4.17
C ARG A 67 -0.56 1.55 4.81
N GLY A 68 -1.48 1.05 5.65
CA GLY A 68 -2.43 1.88 6.39
C GLY A 68 -1.74 2.90 7.28
N ILE A 69 -0.79 2.47 8.11
CA ILE A 69 -0.04 3.36 9.01
C ILE A 69 0.75 4.42 8.23
N ILE A 70 1.41 4.03 7.13
CA ILE A 70 2.18 4.98 6.29
C ILE A 70 1.26 6.05 5.70
N LEU A 71 0.08 5.67 5.21
CA LEU A 71 -0.87 6.59 4.60
C LEU A 71 -1.52 7.52 5.63
N VAL A 72 -1.85 7.03 6.83
CA VAL A 72 -2.31 7.87 7.94
C VAL A 72 -1.25 8.90 8.31
N ALA A 73 0.00 8.47 8.47
CA ALA A 73 1.12 9.36 8.81
C ALA A 73 1.35 10.42 7.74
N LEU A 74 1.26 10.05 6.46
CA LEU A 74 1.39 10.99 5.34
C LEU A 74 0.25 12.02 5.35
N GLY A 75 -0.99 11.58 5.59
CA GLY A 75 -2.13 12.47 5.68
C GLY A 75 -2.05 13.46 6.83
N LEU A 76 -1.62 12.99 8.00
CA LEU A 76 -1.34 13.85 9.15
C LEU A 76 -0.21 14.84 8.85
N ALA A 77 0.88 14.41 8.21
CA ALA A 77 2.00 15.29 7.86
C ALA A 77 1.60 16.40 6.89
N CYS A 78 0.78 16.10 5.87
CA CYS A 78 0.25 17.13 4.97
C CYS A 78 -0.70 18.09 5.68
N PHE A 79 -1.55 17.58 6.57
CA PHE A 79 -2.47 18.40 7.34
C PHE A 79 -1.73 19.35 8.30
N THR A 80 -0.73 18.85 9.04
CA THR A 80 0.09 19.66 9.94
C THR A 80 0.98 20.64 9.18
N ALA A 81 1.49 20.28 8.01
CA ALA A 81 2.20 21.22 7.14
C ALA A 81 1.31 22.41 6.72
N GLY A 82 0.04 22.15 6.35
CA GLY A 82 -0.90 23.23 6.05
C GLY A 82 -1.21 24.14 7.25
N LEU A 83 -1.26 23.58 8.46
CA LEU A 83 -1.39 24.36 9.70
C LEU A 83 -0.17 25.28 9.91
N ILE A 84 1.05 24.76 9.75
CA ILE A 84 2.30 25.52 9.93
C ILE A 84 2.43 26.62 8.88
N SER A 85 2.05 26.35 7.63
CA SER A 85 2.11 27.32 6.54
C SER A 85 0.93 28.31 6.51
N ASN A 86 0.03 28.27 7.50
CA ASN A 86 -1.21 29.05 7.56
C ASN A 86 -2.09 28.92 6.31
N ASN A 87 -1.96 27.78 5.61
CA ASN A 87 -2.68 27.44 4.39
C ASN A 87 -3.36 26.07 4.57
N LEU A 88 -4.39 26.08 5.40
CA LEU A 88 -5.19 24.92 5.78
C LEU A 88 -5.84 24.23 4.58
N ILE A 89 -6.25 24.98 3.56
CA ILE A 89 -6.89 24.43 2.36
C ILE A 89 -5.91 23.51 1.63
N VAL A 90 -4.67 23.96 1.44
CA VAL A 90 -3.63 23.15 0.79
C VAL A 90 -3.28 21.93 1.65
N GLY A 91 -3.08 22.09 2.96
CA GLY A 91 -2.82 20.94 3.83
C GLY A 91 -3.95 19.90 3.83
N ALA A 92 -5.20 20.36 3.81
CA ALA A 92 -6.38 19.49 3.80
C ALA A 92 -6.54 18.75 2.47
N VAL A 93 -6.39 19.42 1.33
CA VAL A 93 -6.53 18.80 0.00
C VAL A 93 -5.55 17.63 -0.18
N PHE A 94 -4.33 17.77 0.32
CA PHE A 94 -3.30 16.75 0.21
C PHE A 94 -3.34 15.72 1.34
N GLY A 95 -3.78 16.13 2.53
CA GLY A 95 -3.79 15.28 3.72
C GLY A 95 -5.00 14.38 3.85
N VAL A 96 -6.20 14.87 3.49
CA VAL A 96 -7.47 14.15 3.70
C VAL A 96 -7.48 12.82 2.95
N PHE A 97 -7.06 12.80 1.68
CA PHE A 97 -7.08 11.59 0.87
C PHE A 97 -6.26 10.43 1.48
N PRO A 98 -4.93 10.59 1.71
CA PRO A 98 -4.14 9.51 2.33
C PRO A 98 -4.57 9.21 3.77
N LEU A 99 -5.09 10.19 4.52
CA LEU A 99 -5.57 9.96 5.88
C LEU A 99 -6.77 9.00 5.89
N PHE A 100 -7.77 9.23 5.03
CA PHE A 100 -8.94 8.36 4.92
C PHE A 100 -8.58 6.97 4.37
N VAL A 101 -7.78 6.90 3.29
CA VAL A 101 -7.35 5.60 2.73
C VAL A 101 -6.53 4.81 3.75
N GLY A 102 -5.62 5.48 4.46
CA GLY A 102 -4.83 4.87 5.52
C GLY A 102 -5.68 4.36 6.68
N SER A 103 -6.66 5.15 7.11
CA SER A 103 -7.58 4.74 8.18
C SER A 103 -8.42 3.52 7.78
N ALA A 104 -8.90 3.46 6.54
CA ALA A 104 -9.69 2.34 6.04
C ALA A 104 -8.86 1.03 6.04
N LEU A 105 -7.60 1.10 5.61
CA LEU A 105 -6.69 -0.05 5.65
C LEU A 105 -6.39 -0.49 7.10
N CYS A 106 -6.21 0.45 8.03
CA CYS A 106 -6.03 0.13 9.44
C CYS A 106 -7.28 -0.53 10.05
N ILE A 107 -8.48 -0.06 9.69
CA ILE A 107 -9.76 -0.64 10.17
C ILE A 107 -9.96 -2.05 9.61
N LEU A 108 -9.70 -2.28 8.32
CA LEU A 108 -9.77 -3.61 7.71
C LEU A 108 -8.90 -4.64 8.46
N VAL A 109 -7.69 -4.25 8.82
CA VAL A 109 -6.77 -5.09 9.60
C VAL A 109 -7.29 -5.32 11.02
N LEU A 110 -7.94 -4.33 11.65
CA LEU A 110 -8.53 -4.51 12.97
C LEU A 110 -9.73 -5.48 12.95
N ILE A 111 -10.55 -5.42 11.91
CA ILE A 111 -11.69 -6.33 11.72
C ILE A 111 -11.20 -7.76 11.47
N ASP A 112 -10.24 -7.95 10.58
CA ASP A 112 -9.63 -9.24 10.24
C ASP A 112 -8.91 -9.91 11.41
N LYS A 113 -8.49 -9.15 12.43
CA LYS A 113 -7.90 -9.70 13.67
C LYS A 113 -8.97 -10.27 14.63
N ASN A 114 -10.23 -9.85 14.46
CA ASN A 114 -11.32 -10.13 15.39
C ASN A 114 -12.25 -11.28 14.93
N GLU A 115 -12.03 -11.80 13.72
CA GLU A 115 -12.50 -13.12 13.23
C GLU A 115 -11.45 -14.20 13.52
#